data_AF-A0A9X2IMM7-F1
#
_entry.id   AF-A0A9X2IMM7-F1
#
_cell.length_a   1.000
_cell.length_b   1.000
_cell.length_c   1.000
_cell.angle_alpha   90.00
_cell.angle_beta   90.00
_cell.angle_gamma   90.00
#
_symmetry.space_group_name_H-M   'P 1'
#
loop_
_entity.id
_entity.type
_entity.pdbx_description
1 polymer ?
#
loop_
_entity_poly.entity_id
_entity_poly.type
_entity_poly.pdbx_seq_one_letter_code
_entity_poly.pdbx_strand_id
1 'polypeptide(L)'
;MNKRLSAMIVTVFSLFVLSLSVSAQAVSELEEGTYSIDFLVVKAGENEQSMMNDYVEKPGTLTVRDGKAYVSFTLTDSKSITGFKVNQNGVLTDANVISQNEAANTRSVEFEVTSFAAPIEAWVSVYMNLPGFLYDADYDIRIQLDETSIRPATPSSPPPSAQPNGDVIVLHINSKAVTSNGAQHQLLAAPYVKSNRTLVPLRFISEHLGADVKWNGSERSVTVTVDGKTLVLHEGSQVIQVNGARHTIEAAPEIKQGTTFVPLRFISEQLGATVEWNQTQQRVTIRN
;
A
#
# COMPACT_ATOMS: atom_id res chain seq x y z
N MET A 1 -23.83 -60.23 55.36
CA MET A 1 -23.80 -58.82 54.91
C MET A 1 -22.38 -58.28 55.13
N ASN A 2 -21.69 -58.07 54.01
CA ASN A 2 -20.46 -57.31 53.73
C ASN A 2 -19.17 -57.57 54.53
N LYS A 3 -18.21 -58.20 53.82
CA LYS A 3 -16.79 -58.37 54.13
C LYS A 3 -15.98 -57.15 53.64
N ARG A 4 -14.94 -56.77 54.41
CA ARG A 4 -13.52 -56.42 54.09
C ARG A 4 -13.25 -55.67 52.76
N LEU A 5 -12.33 -54.71 52.62
CA LEU A 5 -10.95 -54.65 53.10
C LEU A 5 -10.37 -53.27 52.68
N SER A 6 -9.30 -52.88 53.36
CA SER A 6 -8.45 -51.71 53.12
C SER A 6 -7.71 -51.69 51.77
N ALA A 7 -7.15 -50.50 51.48
CA ALA A 7 -6.10 -50.13 50.51
C ALA A 7 -6.51 -49.82 49.05
N MET A 8 -6.15 -48.62 48.59
CA MET A 8 -5.01 -48.41 47.66
C MET A 8 -5.02 -46.96 47.14
N ILE A 9 -3.97 -46.21 47.48
CA ILE A 9 -3.65 -44.91 46.88
C ILE A 9 -3.23 -45.19 45.44
N VAL A 10 -4.03 -44.74 44.47
CA VAL A 10 -3.64 -44.69 43.06
C VAL A 10 -3.35 -43.23 42.73
N THR A 11 -2.07 -42.89 42.72
CA THR A 11 -1.58 -41.62 42.17
C THR A 11 -1.81 -41.66 40.66
N VAL A 12 -2.86 -41.00 40.19
CA VAL A 12 -3.06 -40.78 38.74
C VAL A 12 -2.12 -39.66 38.32
N PHE A 13 -1.03 -40.05 37.68
CA PHE A 13 -0.11 -39.15 36.99
C PHE A 13 -0.84 -38.65 35.73
N SER A 14 -1.49 -37.49 35.83
CA SER A 14 -2.08 -36.82 34.68
C SER A 14 -0.93 -36.30 33.81
N LEU A 15 -0.55 -37.09 32.80
CA LEU A 15 0.24 -36.60 31.67
C LEU A 15 -0.67 -35.62 30.92
N PHE A 16 -0.55 -34.34 31.23
CA PHE A 16 -1.09 -33.28 30.41
C PHE A 16 -0.17 -33.17 29.18
N VAL A 17 -0.42 -34.01 28.18
CA VAL A 17 0.16 -33.82 26.85
C VAL A 17 -0.50 -32.57 26.29
N LEU A 18 0.20 -31.44 26.41
CA LEU A 18 -0.12 -30.22 25.69
C LEU A 18 0.09 -30.55 24.20
N SER A 19 -0.92 -31.13 23.55
CA SER A 19 -1.00 -31.07 22.10
C SER A 19 -1.18 -29.60 21.77
N LEU A 20 -0.08 -28.95 21.37
CA LEU A 20 -0.17 -27.69 20.64
C LEU A 20 -0.90 -28.01 19.34
N SER A 21 -2.22 -27.91 19.39
CA SER A 21 -3.00 -27.68 18.19
C SER A 21 -2.50 -26.35 17.63
N VAL A 22 -1.74 -26.42 16.54
CA VAL A 22 -1.59 -25.26 15.65
C VAL A 22 -2.99 -25.07 15.06
N SER A 23 -3.82 -24.31 15.75
CA SER A 23 -5.14 -23.94 15.27
C SER A 23 -4.94 -23.04 14.06
N ALA A 24 -5.53 -23.41 12.93
CA ALA A 24 -5.78 -22.47 11.83
C ALA A 24 -6.72 -21.37 12.38
N GLN A 25 -6.22 -20.15 12.49
CA GLN A 25 -6.97 -18.95 12.79
C GLN A 25 -7.96 -18.66 11.66
N ALA A 26 -9.25 -18.79 12.00
CA ALA A 26 -10.31 -18.36 11.11
C ALA A 26 -10.22 -16.84 10.88
N VAL A 27 -10.64 -16.38 9.70
CA VAL A 27 -10.74 -14.95 9.34
C VAL A 27 -11.41 -14.11 10.44
N SER A 28 -12.39 -14.69 11.14
CA SER A 28 -13.13 -14.05 12.24
C SER A 28 -12.33 -13.80 13.52
N GLU A 29 -11.11 -14.31 13.63
CA GLU A 29 -10.24 -14.15 14.80
C GLU A 29 -9.22 -13.02 14.63
N LEU A 30 -9.11 -12.45 13.43
CA LEU A 30 -8.23 -11.30 13.17
C LEU A 30 -8.92 -10.00 13.59
N GLU A 31 -8.18 -9.14 14.29
CA GLU A 31 -8.63 -7.79 14.60
C GLU A 31 -8.67 -6.93 13.33
N GLU A 32 -9.42 -5.82 13.37
CA GLU A 32 -9.40 -4.85 12.28
C GLU A 32 -8.00 -4.27 12.09
N GLY A 33 -7.54 -4.21 10.84
CA GLY A 33 -6.20 -3.74 10.54
C GLY A 33 -5.65 -4.28 9.23
N THR A 34 -4.35 -4.04 9.03
CA THR A 34 -3.63 -4.43 7.82
C THR A 34 -2.47 -5.35 8.18
N TYR A 35 -2.37 -6.43 7.42
CA TYR A 35 -1.44 -7.51 7.61
C TYR A 35 -0.70 -7.78 6.29
N SER A 36 0.53 -8.26 6.37
CA SER A 36 1.18 -8.91 5.23
C SER A 36 0.78 -10.38 5.21
N ILE A 37 0.53 -10.92 4.03
CA ILE A 37 0.24 -12.35 3.83
C ILE A 37 0.99 -12.87 2.61
N ASP A 38 1.73 -13.96 2.78
CA ASP A 38 2.34 -14.69 1.68
C ASP A 38 1.28 -15.51 0.95
N PHE A 39 1.47 -15.65 -0.35
CA PHE A 39 0.60 -16.45 -1.19
C PHE A 39 1.34 -17.05 -2.38
N LEU A 40 0.78 -18.12 -2.91
CA LEU A 40 1.26 -18.81 -4.11
C LEU A 40 0.12 -18.94 -5.12
N VAL A 41 0.37 -18.59 -6.37
CA VAL A 41 -0.57 -18.88 -7.46
C VAL A 41 -0.21 -20.25 -8.07
N VAL A 42 -1.14 -21.18 -8.03
CA VAL A 42 -0.99 -22.55 -8.54
C VAL A 42 -1.96 -22.82 -9.69
N LYS A 43 -1.69 -23.87 -10.47
CA LYS A 43 -2.59 -24.31 -11.55
C LYS A 43 -3.91 -24.84 -10.96
N ALA A 44 -5.00 -24.74 -11.72
CA ALA A 44 -6.23 -25.45 -11.37
C ALA A 44 -5.97 -26.97 -11.37
N GLY A 45 -6.53 -27.67 -10.37
CA GLY A 45 -6.42 -29.14 -10.26
C GLY A 45 -5.08 -29.71 -9.79
N GLU A 46 -3.98 -28.94 -9.82
CA GLU A 46 -2.64 -29.38 -9.46
C GLU A 46 -2.01 -28.44 -8.42
N ASN A 47 -1.25 -28.98 -7.46
CA ASN A 47 -0.49 -28.16 -6.50
C ASN A 47 0.88 -27.71 -7.09
N GLU A 48 0.92 -27.45 -8.39
CA GLU A 48 2.10 -26.94 -9.09
C GLU A 48 1.96 -25.42 -9.29
N GLN A 49 3.06 -24.69 -9.14
CA GLN A 49 3.10 -23.26 -9.38
C GLN A 49 2.60 -22.91 -10.79
N SER A 50 1.71 -21.93 -10.88
CA SER A 50 1.27 -21.35 -12.15
C SER A 50 2.29 -20.32 -12.64
N MET A 51 2.41 -20.14 -13.95
CA MET A 51 3.19 -19.02 -14.50
C MET A 51 2.64 -17.67 -14.04
N MET A 52 1.35 -17.60 -13.72
CA MET A 52 0.73 -16.40 -13.17
C MET A 52 1.37 -15.94 -11.85
N ASN A 53 2.05 -16.85 -11.13
CA ASN A 53 2.77 -16.52 -9.92
C ASN A 53 3.94 -15.54 -10.15
N ASP A 54 4.47 -15.45 -11.37
CA ASP A 54 5.56 -14.51 -11.71
C ASP A 54 5.02 -13.12 -12.08
N TYR A 55 3.71 -13.00 -12.31
CA TYR A 55 3.03 -11.78 -12.69
C TYR A 55 2.31 -11.10 -11.50
N VAL A 56 2.69 -11.46 -10.28
CA VAL A 56 2.12 -10.92 -9.04
C VAL A 56 3.20 -10.53 -8.05
N GLU A 57 3.11 -9.32 -7.50
CA GLU A 57 4.01 -8.86 -6.44
C GLU A 57 3.70 -9.57 -5.11
N LYS A 58 4.75 -9.86 -4.34
CA LYS A 58 4.69 -10.52 -3.03
C LYS A 58 5.42 -9.69 -1.97
N PRO A 59 5.02 -9.74 -0.68
CA PRO A 59 3.83 -10.41 -0.17
C PRO A 59 2.54 -9.67 -0.60
N GLY A 60 1.41 -10.34 -0.43
CA GLY A 60 0.10 -9.73 -0.54
C GLY A 60 -0.22 -8.88 0.70
N THR A 61 -1.27 -8.08 0.59
CA THR A 61 -1.84 -7.32 1.71
C THR A 61 -3.17 -7.92 2.10
N LEU A 62 -3.34 -8.22 3.38
CA LEU A 62 -4.60 -8.63 3.98
C LEU A 62 -5.15 -7.46 4.81
N THR A 63 -6.38 -7.03 4.52
CA THR A 63 -7.07 -5.96 5.24
C THR A 63 -8.33 -6.50 5.88
N VAL A 64 -8.46 -6.34 7.18
CA VAL A 64 -9.66 -6.67 7.95
C VAL A 64 -10.39 -5.36 8.28
N ARG A 65 -11.61 -5.21 7.76
CA ARG A 65 -12.48 -4.04 7.96
C ARG A 65 -13.95 -4.45 7.96
N ASP A 66 -14.75 -3.87 8.84
CA ASP A 66 -16.19 -4.13 8.97
C ASP A 66 -16.51 -5.63 9.18
N GLY A 67 -15.65 -6.32 9.92
CA GLY A 67 -15.78 -7.77 10.16
C GLY A 67 -15.53 -8.66 8.93
N LYS A 68 -14.97 -8.11 7.86
CA LYS A 68 -14.63 -8.82 6.61
C LYS A 68 -13.13 -8.74 6.33
N ALA A 69 -12.59 -9.76 5.68
CA ALA A 69 -11.22 -9.76 5.22
C ALA A 69 -11.13 -9.61 3.70
N TYR A 70 -10.14 -8.85 3.26
CA TYR A 70 -9.84 -8.58 1.86
C TYR A 70 -8.37 -8.85 1.60
N VAL A 71 -8.08 -9.59 0.54
CA VAL A 71 -6.70 -9.77 0.05
C VAL A 71 -6.50 -8.89 -1.17
N SER A 72 -5.34 -8.24 -1.23
CA SER A 72 -4.90 -7.49 -2.40
C SER A 72 -3.45 -7.76 -2.76
N PHE A 73 -3.13 -7.65 -4.05
CA PHE A 73 -1.77 -7.71 -4.59
C PHE A 73 -1.70 -7.00 -5.94
N THR A 74 -0.48 -6.68 -6.36
CA THR A 74 -0.22 -6.02 -7.64
C THR A 74 -0.02 -7.06 -8.74
N LEU A 75 -0.78 -6.94 -9.83
CA LEU A 75 -0.53 -7.60 -11.10
C LEU A 75 0.53 -6.82 -11.88
N THR A 76 1.62 -7.49 -12.26
CA THR A 76 2.64 -6.96 -13.17
C THR A 76 2.24 -7.34 -14.60
N ASP A 77 2.46 -6.44 -15.56
CA ASP A 77 1.94 -6.57 -16.92
C ASP A 77 0.41 -6.44 -17.07
N SER A 78 -0.14 -5.39 -16.47
CA SER A 78 -1.57 -5.07 -16.47
C SER A 78 -2.18 -4.95 -17.88
N LYS A 79 -1.41 -4.57 -18.90
CA LYS A 79 -1.93 -4.46 -20.28
C LYS A 79 -2.16 -5.82 -20.91
N SER A 80 -1.28 -6.79 -20.65
CA SER A 80 -1.42 -8.14 -21.19
C SER A 80 -2.45 -8.96 -20.40
N ILE A 81 -2.55 -8.75 -19.09
CA ILE A 81 -3.57 -9.41 -18.25
C ILE A 81 -4.89 -8.66 -18.41
N THR A 82 -5.75 -9.08 -19.33
CA THR A 82 -6.99 -8.38 -19.69
C THR A 82 -8.16 -8.69 -18.75
N GLY A 83 -8.12 -9.80 -18.03
CA GLY A 83 -9.16 -10.19 -17.09
C GLY A 83 -8.59 -10.87 -15.84
N PHE A 84 -9.17 -10.57 -14.67
CA PHE A 84 -8.83 -11.26 -13.42
C PHE A 84 -10.08 -11.37 -12.54
N LYS A 85 -10.57 -12.61 -12.39
CA LYS A 85 -11.78 -12.94 -11.64
C LYS A 85 -11.45 -13.89 -10.52
N VAL A 86 -12.19 -13.78 -9.43
CA VAL A 86 -12.09 -14.67 -8.28
C VAL A 86 -13.45 -15.26 -7.97
N ASN A 87 -13.48 -16.49 -7.50
CA ASN A 87 -14.70 -17.15 -7.09
C ASN A 87 -15.15 -16.61 -5.74
N GLN A 88 -16.29 -15.93 -5.74
CA GLN A 88 -16.97 -15.41 -4.57
C GLN A 88 -18.26 -16.20 -4.38
N ASN A 89 -18.29 -17.09 -3.39
CA ASN A 89 -19.45 -17.93 -3.05
C ASN A 89 -20.01 -18.76 -4.23
N GLY A 90 -19.14 -19.34 -5.04
CA GLY A 90 -19.51 -20.17 -6.20
C GLY A 90 -19.67 -19.39 -7.51
N VAL A 91 -19.48 -18.06 -7.50
CA VAL A 91 -19.63 -17.19 -8.67
C VAL A 91 -18.31 -16.50 -9.00
N LEU A 92 -17.80 -16.70 -10.21
CA LEU A 92 -16.65 -15.93 -10.71
C LEU A 92 -17.02 -14.46 -10.88
N THR A 93 -16.36 -13.61 -10.09
CA THR A 93 -16.60 -12.16 -10.03
C THR A 93 -15.30 -11.43 -10.33
N ASP A 94 -15.36 -10.34 -11.11
CA ASP A 94 -14.19 -9.50 -11.36
C ASP A 94 -13.61 -8.96 -10.05
N ALA A 95 -12.29 -9.08 -9.90
CA ALA A 95 -11.61 -8.50 -8.74
C ALA A 95 -11.66 -6.98 -8.82
N ASN A 96 -11.84 -6.34 -7.66
CA ASN A 96 -11.92 -4.89 -7.58
C ASN A 96 -10.54 -4.28 -7.87
N VAL A 97 -10.44 -3.33 -8.80
CA VAL A 97 -9.17 -2.64 -9.06
C VAL A 97 -9.06 -1.45 -8.12
N ILE A 98 -8.10 -1.51 -7.19
CA ILE A 98 -7.90 -0.47 -6.15
C ILE A 98 -6.81 0.54 -6.51
N SER A 99 -5.91 0.20 -7.43
CA SER A 99 -4.89 1.12 -7.95
C SER A 99 -4.41 0.70 -9.35
N GLN A 100 -3.91 1.65 -10.15
CA GLN A 100 -3.34 1.38 -11.46
C GLN A 100 -2.18 2.34 -11.76
N ASN A 101 -1.10 1.82 -12.35
CA ASN A 101 0.05 2.58 -12.84
C ASN A 101 0.31 2.23 -14.31
N GLU A 102 -0.12 3.10 -15.21
CA GLU A 102 0.02 2.89 -16.66
C GLU A 102 1.47 2.90 -17.15
N ALA A 103 2.33 3.69 -16.50
CA ALA A 103 3.75 3.82 -16.87
C ALA A 103 4.55 2.58 -16.45
N ALA A 104 4.28 2.06 -15.25
CA ALA A 104 4.86 0.81 -14.77
C ALA A 104 4.16 -0.44 -15.35
N ASN A 105 3.04 -0.26 -16.05
CA ASN A 105 2.21 -1.35 -16.56
C ASN A 105 1.76 -2.32 -15.44
N THR A 106 1.23 -1.77 -14.34
CA THR A 106 0.76 -2.54 -13.19
C THR A 106 -0.62 -2.11 -12.72
N ARG A 107 -1.34 -3.00 -12.03
CA ARG A 107 -2.58 -2.66 -11.30
C ARG A 107 -2.67 -3.49 -10.03
N SER A 108 -3.22 -2.93 -8.95
CA SER A 108 -3.52 -3.69 -7.74
C SER A 108 -4.98 -4.10 -7.73
N VAL A 109 -5.22 -5.38 -7.48
CA VAL A 109 -6.57 -5.96 -7.37
C VAL A 109 -6.84 -6.34 -5.92
N GLU A 110 -8.10 -6.25 -5.51
CA GLU A 110 -8.60 -6.59 -4.18
C GLU A 110 -9.85 -7.47 -4.29
N PHE A 111 -9.99 -8.43 -3.39
CA PHE A 111 -11.19 -9.24 -3.27
C PHE A 111 -11.41 -9.75 -1.84
N GLU A 112 -12.66 -10.01 -1.50
CA GLU A 112 -13.05 -10.54 -0.18
C GLU A 112 -12.58 -12.00 -0.04
N VAL A 113 -12.13 -12.38 1.17
CA VAL A 113 -11.77 -13.75 1.53
C VAL A 113 -12.54 -14.17 2.78
N THR A 114 -13.14 -15.35 2.72
CA THR A 114 -13.95 -15.91 3.81
C THR A 114 -13.24 -17.04 4.55
N SER A 115 -12.15 -17.57 3.98
CA SER A 115 -11.33 -18.64 4.57
C SER A 115 -9.91 -18.60 4.00
N PHE A 116 -8.92 -18.95 4.83
CA PHE A 116 -7.53 -19.15 4.41
C PHE A 116 -7.18 -20.62 4.15
N ALA A 117 -8.04 -21.55 4.60
CA ALA A 117 -7.74 -22.98 4.59
C ALA A 117 -7.85 -23.64 3.21
N ALA A 118 -8.69 -23.08 2.34
CA ALA A 118 -8.91 -23.59 0.98
C ALA A 118 -8.30 -22.63 -0.05
N PRO A 119 -7.68 -23.14 -1.12
CA PRO A 119 -7.26 -22.31 -2.24
C PRO A 119 -8.45 -21.58 -2.84
N ILE A 120 -8.26 -20.32 -3.20
CA ILE A 120 -9.28 -19.50 -3.84
C ILE A 120 -9.23 -19.78 -5.34
N GLU A 121 -10.31 -20.32 -5.88
CA GLU A 121 -10.47 -20.50 -7.34
C GLU A 121 -10.55 -19.14 -8.02
N ALA A 122 -9.78 -18.97 -9.09
CA ALA A 122 -9.68 -17.73 -9.83
C ALA A 122 -9.48 -18.01 -11.32
N TRP A 123 -9.74 -17.00 -12.12
CA TRP A 123 -9.64 -17.06 -13.57
C TRP A 123 -8.89 -15.84 -14.08
N VAL A 124 -7.99 -16.05 -15.03
CA VAL A 124 -7.19 -15.00 -15.64
C VAL A 124 -7.30 -15.09 -17.15
N SER A 125 -7.44 -13.94 -17.80
CA SER A 125 -7.36 -13.80 -19.26
C SER A 125 -6.14 -13.01 -19.64
N VAL A 126 -5.40 -13.50 -20.63
CA VAL A 126 -4.16 -12.90 -21.10
C VAL A 126 -4.22 -12.73 -22.61
N TYR A 127 -4.00 -11.49 -23.06
CA TYR A 127 -3.99 -11.12 -24.46
C TYR A 127 -2.73 -10.30 -24.78
N MET A 128 -1.95 -10.77 -25.74
CA MET A 128 -0.75 -10.08 -26.24
C MET A 128 -0.78 -10.10 -27.77
N ASN A 129 -0.67 -8.92 -28.38
CA ASN A 129 -0.62 -8.77 -29.83
C ASN A 129 0.67 -8.05 -30.23
N LEU A 130 1.66 -8.83 -30.64
CA LEU A 130 2.97 -8.36 -31.10
C LEU A 130 3.19 -8.74 -32.58
N PRO A 131 4.03 -8.01 -33.32
CA PRO A 131 4.35 -8.36 -34.71
C PRO A 131 4.88 -9.81 -34.81
N GLY A 132 4.11 -10.69 -35.46
CA GLY A 132 4.46 -12.11 -35.63
C GLY A 132 4.18 -13.00 -34.41
N PHE A 133 3.56 -12.48 -33.34
CA PHE A 133 3.20 -13.27 -32.16
C PHE A 133 1.87 -12.77 -31.58
N LEU A 134 0.85 -13.62 -31.65
CA LEU A 134 -0.44 -13.41 -30.99
C LEU A 134 -0.60 -14.47 -29.91
N TYR A 135 -0.90 -14.01 -28.70
CA TYR A 135 -1.25 -14.87 -27.57
C TYR A 135 -2.60 -14.40 -27.02
N ASP A 136 -3.53 -15.33 -26.92
CA ASP A 136 -4.89 -15.09 -26.44
C ASP A 136 -5.34 -16.37 -25.75
N ALA A 137 -5.36 -16.34 -24.42
CA ALA A 137 -5.64 -17.52 -23.62
C ALA A 137 -6.22 -17.17 -22.25
N ASP A 138 -7.08 -18.06 -21.79
CA ASP A 138 -7.73 -18.01 -20.50
C ASP A 138 -7.27 -19.19 -19.64
N TYR A 139 -7.08 -18.97 -18.35
CA TYR A 139 -6.60 -19.97 -17.41
C TYR A 139 -7.39 -19.94 -16.11
N ASP A 140 -7.81 -21.12 -15.68
CA ASP A 140 -8.20 -21.35 -14.29
C ASP A 140 -6.95 -21.52 -13.43
N ILE A 141 -6.91 -20.80 -12.32
CA ILE A 141 -5.81 -20.77 -11.37
C ILE A 141 -6.38 -20.85 -9.95
N ARG A 142 -5.51 -21.16 -8.99
CA ARG A 142 -5.87 -21.11 -7.57
C ARG A 142 -4.87 -20.27 -6.81
N ILE A 143 -5.35 -19.49 -5.86
CA ILE A 143 -4.53 -18.67 -4.97
C ILE A 143 -4.49 -19.37 -3.62
N GLN A 144 -3.30 -19.83 -3.23
CA GLN A 144 -3.04 -20.45 -1.93
C GLN A 144 -2.50 -19.38 -0.99
N LEU A 145 -3.27 -19.04 0.04
CA LEU A 145 -2.84 -18.12 1.08
C LEU A 145 -2.09 -18.90 2.15
N ASP A 146 -0.96 -18.37 2.63
CA ASP A 146 -0.26 -18.94 3.78
C ASP A 146 -0.72 -18.22 5.05
N GLU A 147 -1.69 -18.80 5.73
CA GLU A 147 -2.20 -18.26 6.99
C GLU A 147 -1.10 -18.13 8.07
N THR A 148 -0.13 -19.06 8.06
CA THR A 148 0.97 -19.05 9.03
C THR A 148 1.98 -17.93 8.77
N SER A 149 1.92 -17.30 7.60
CA SER A 149 2.71 -16.12 7.23
C SER A 149 2.06 -14.81 7.65
N ILE A 150 0.80 -14.82 8.12
CA ILE A 150 0.09 -13.60 8.50
C ILE A 150 0.88 -12.91 9.62
N ARG A 151 1.42 -11.75 9.30
CA ARG A 151 2.04 -10.87 10.27
C ARG A 151 1.29 -9.56 10.22
N PRO A 152 1.02 -8.93 11.38
CA PRO A 152 0.71 -7.50 11.38
C PRO A 152 1.74 -6.85 10.49
N ALA A 153 1.31 -6.07 9.51
CA ALA A 153 2.28 -5.36 8.70
C ALA A 153 3.10 -4.53 9.68
N THR A 154 4.38 -4.88 9.89
CA THR A 154 5.31 -4.03 10.67
C THR A 154 5.12 -2.64 10.08
N PRO A 155 4.83 -1.59 10.88
CA PRO A 155 4.31 -0.36 10.32
C PRO A 155 5.32 0.23 9.35
N SER A 156 5.11 -0.02 8.06
CA SER A 156 5.31 0.97 7.01
C SER A 156 4.13 1.95 6.97
N SER A 157 3.11 1.70 7.81
CA SER A 157 2.08 2.59 8.36
C SER A 157 1.33 1.86 9.49
N PRO A 158 0.90 2.51 10.59
CA PRO A 158 0.06 1.88 11.61
C PRO A 158 -1.37 1.59 11.10
N PRO A 159 -2.13 0.68 11.74
CA PRO A 159 -3.55 0.43 11.44
C PRO A 159 -4.43 1.66 11.74
N PRO A 160 -5.58 1.82 11.07
CA PRO A 160 -6.54 2.88 11.33
C PRO A 160 -7.34 2.59 12.61
N SER A 161 -6.70 2.62 13.77
CA SER A 161 -7.40 2.55 15.07
C SER A 161 -6.68 3.24 16.23
N ALA A 162 -5.61 3.98 15.94
CA ALA A 162 -5.17 5.09 16.75
C ALA A 162 -4.70 6.18 15.80
N GLN A 163 -5.54 7.18 15.51
CA GLN A 163 -5.05 8.43 14.92
C GLN A 163 -3.93 8.95 15.84
N PRO A 164 -2.65 8.99 15.41
CA PRO A 164 -1.84 10.10 15.87
C PRO A 164 -2.52 11.34 15.27
N ASN A 165 -2.57 12.44 16.02
CA ASN A 165 -3.18 13.66 15.53
C ASN A 165 -2.32 14.28 14.41
N GLY A 166 -2.38 13.74 13.19
CA GLY A 166 -1.58 14.23 12.07
C GLY A 166 -1.88 13.57 10.72
N ASP A 167 -1.74 14.37 9.66
CA ASP A 167 -2.13 14.04 8.29
C ASP A 167 -1.11 13.12 7.60
N VAL A 168 -1.60 12.11 6.87
CA VAL A 168 -0.80 11.18 6.06
C VAL A 168 -1.08 11.41 4.57
N ILE A 169 -0.04 11.67 3.78
CA ILE A 169 -0.15 11.85 2.32
C ILE A 169 0.75 10.83 1.62
N VAL A 170 0.22 10.08 0.65
CA VAL A 170 0.97 9.10 -0.14
C VAL A 170 0.91 9.45 -1.62
N LEU A 171 2.09 9.58 -2.24
CA LEU A 171 2.25 9.96 -3.64
C LEU A 171 3.26 9.06 -4.35
N HIS A 172 3.09 8.90 -5.67
CA HIS A 172 3.97 8.09 -6.51
C HIS A 172 4.60 8.97 -7.58
N ILE A 173 5.89 8.73 -7.88
CA ILE A 173 6.58 9.44 -8.96
C ILE A 173 5.87 9.17 -10.29
N ASN A 174 5.75 10.20 -11.11
CA ASN A 174 5.07 10.21 -12.40
C ASN A 174 3.56 9.91 -12.34
N SER A 175 2.94 9.87 -11.16
CA SER A 175 1.49 9.74 -11.00
C SER A 175 0.86 11.04 -10.51
N LYS A 176 -0.31 11.38 -11.06
CA LYS A 176 -1.16 12.47 -10.52
C LYS A 176 -2.09 11.99 -9.41
N ALA A 177 -2.27 10.67 -9.25
CA ALA A 177 -3.07 10.13 -8.16
C ALA A 177 -2.31 10.25 -6.84
N VAL A 178 -2.98 10.71 -5.81
CA VAL A 178 -2.44 10.90 -4.47
C VAL A 178 -3.50 10.46 -3.47
N THR A 179 -3.10 9.87 -2.34
CA THR A 179 -4.02 9.63 -1.22
C THR A 179 -3.66 10.56 -0.06
N SER A 180 -4.67 11.11 0.59
CA SER A 180 -4.54 11.83 1.85
C SER A 180 -5.51 11.22 2.86
N ASN A 181 -4.99 10.80 4.02
CA ASN A 181 -5.78 10.16 5.08
C ASN A 181 -6.68 9.01 4.57
N GLY A 182 -6.21 8.28 3.55
CA GLY A 182 -6.96 7.21 2.89
C GLY A 182 -7.91 7.64 1.76
N ALA A 183 -8.25 8.92 1.65
CA ALA A 183 -9.06 9.45 0.55
C ALA A 183 -8.21 9.70 -0.71
N GLN A 184 -8.76 9.40 -1.90
CA GLN A 184 -8.09 9.66 -3.18
C GLN A 184 -8.32 11.10 -3.66
N HIS A 185 -7.26 11.72 -4.17
CA HIS A 185 -7.29 13.03 -4.82
C HIS A 185 -6.41 13.02 -6.08
N GLN A 186 -6.46 14.13 -6.82
CA GLN A 186 -5.68 14.31 -8.04
C GLN A 186 -4.82 15.57 -7.97
N LEU A 187 -3.53 15.41 -8.22
CA LEU A 187 -2.56 16.49 -8.34
C LEU A 187 -2.70 17.18 -9.70
N LEU A 188 -2.47 18.50 -9.72
CA LEU A 188 -2.40 19.27 -10.96
C LEU A 188 -1.28 18.78 -11.89
N ALA A 189 -0.16 18.34 -11.29
CA ALA A 189 0.98 17.78 -11.99
C ALA A 189 1.60 16.63 -11.20
N ALA A 190 2.24 15.69 -11.90
CA ALA A 190 2.85 14.53 -11.25
C ALA A 190 4.20 14.90 -10.60
N PRO A 191 4.52 14.36 -9.41
CA PRO A 191 5.86 14.42 -8.84
C PRO A 191 6.88 13.79 -9.79
N TYR A 192 8.11 14.31 -9.79
CA TYR A 192 9.18 13.76 -10.62
C TYR A 192 10.53 13.83 -9.91
N VAL A 193 11.48 13.03 -10.35
CA VAL A 193 12.86 13.07 -9.86
C VAL A 193 13.73 13.88 -10.82
N LYS A 194 14.49 14.83 -10.30
CA LYS A 194 15.50 15.59 -11.05
C LYS A 194 16.74 15.77 -10.19
N SER A 195 17.91 15.52 -10.77
CA SER A 195 19.20 15.64 -10.06
C SER A 195 19.21 14.90 -8.71
N ASN A 196 18.64 13.70 -8.67
CA ASN A 196 18.49 12.88 -7.46
C ASN A 196 17.66 13.54 -6.33
N ARG A 197 16.71 14.39 -6.70
CA ARG A 197 15.74 15.03 -5.78
C ARG A 197 14.33 14.83 -6.28
N THR A 198 13.45 14.45 -5.37
CA THR A 198 12.02 14.37 -5.62
C THR A 198 11.41 15.76 -5.55
N LEU A 199 10.88 16.21 -6.68
CA LEU A 199 10.16 17.46 -6.83
C LEU A 199 8.67 17.19 -6.85
N VAL A 200 7.94 17.87 -5.97
CA VAL A 200 6.48 17.71 -5.80
C VAL A 200 5.74 19.02 -6.07
N PRO A 201 4.48 18.97 -6.51
CA PRO A 201 3.60 20.13 -6.50
C PRO A 201 3.45 20.67 -5.07
N LEU A 202 3.97 21.87 -4.82
CA LEU A 202 4.04 22.45 -3.48
C LEU A 202 2.65 22.59 -2.84
N ARG A 203 1.70 23.15 -3.59
CA ARG A 203 0.40 23.60 -3.07
C ARG A 203 -0.37 22.48 -2.38
N PHE A 204 -0.57 21.36 -3.08
CA PHE A 204 -1.37 20.25 -2.55
C PHE A 204 -0.82 19.75 -1.22
N ILE A 205 0.50 19.57 -1.14
CA ILE A 205 1.17 19.05 0.05
C ILE A 205 1.07 20.07 1.19
N SER A 206 1.39 21.33 0.92
CA SER A 206 1.36 22.38 1.94
C SER A 206 -0.04 22.63 2.50
N GLU A 207 -1.08 22.68 1.66
CA GLU A 207 -2.46 22.89 2.11
C GLU A 207 -2.99 21.72 2.93
N HIS A 208 -2.64 20.48 2.57
CA HIS A 208 -2.99 19.30 3.37
C HIS A 208 -2.22 19.22 4.70
N LEU A 209 -1.12 19.96 4.83
CA LEU A 209 -0.39 20.12 6.10
C LEU A 209 -0.83 21.39 6.85
N GLY A 210 -1.96 21.99 6.48
CA GLY A 210 -2.54 23.16 7.15
C GLY A 210 -1.91 24.51 6.78
N ALA A 211 -1.08 24.56 5.74
CA ALA A 211 -0.42 25.79 5.31
C ALA A 211 -1.22 26.58 4.24
N ASP A 212 -1.19 27.90 4.33
CA ASP A 212 -1.66 28.81 3.28
C ASP A 212 -0.55 29.05 2.25
N VAL A 213 -0.90 29.00 0.95
CA VAL A 213 0.07 29.12 -0.15
C VAL A 213 -0.30 30.28 -1.06
N LYS A 214 0.50 31.34 -1.05
CA LYS A 214 0.33 32.53 -1.89
C LYS A 214 1.40 32.62 -2.97
N TRP A 215 0.97 32.94 -4.17
CA TRP A 215 1.85 33.20 -5.31
C TRP A 215 1.99 34.70 -5.56
N ASN A 216 3.22 35.17 -5.74
CA ASN A 216 3.54 36.52 -6.19
C ASN A 216 4.17 36.44 -7.60
N GLY A 217 3.39 36.83 -8.61
CA GLY A 217 3.81 36.76 -10.01
C GLY A 217 4.91 37.75 -10.40
N SER A 218 4.94 38.94 -9.77
CA SER A 218 5.98 39.95 -10.06
C SER A 218 7.35 39.57 -9.53
N GLU A 219 7.40 38.89 -8.37
CA GLU A 219 8.65 38.46 -7.73
C GLU A 219 9.01 37.01 -8.06
N ARG A 220 8.16 36.33 -8.82
CA ARG A 220 8.22 34.91 -9.12
C ARG A 220 8.48 34.07 -7.86
N SER A 221 7.68 34.34 -6.82
CA SER A 221 7.86 33.75 -5.49
C SER A 221 6.58 33.09 -4.97
N VAL A 222 6.76 32.00 -4.22
CA VAL A 222 5.70 31.39 -3.41
C VAL A 222 5.99 31.68 -1.94
N THR A 223 4.96 32.15 -1.24
CA THR A 223 4.94 32.27 0.21
C THR A 223 4.08 31.16 0.79
N VAL A 224 4.63 30.38 1.72
CA VAL A 224 3.91 29.33 2.47
C VAL A 224 3.83 29.77 3.93
N THR A 225 2.64 29.75 4.52
CA THR A 225 2.42 30.17 5.90
C THR A 225 1.72 29.08 6.70
N VAL A 226 2.30 28.64 7.81
CA VAL A 226 1.68 27.65 8.73
C VAL A 226 2.05 28.01 10.16
N ASP A 227 1.09 28.03 11.09
CA ASP A 227 1.32 28.28 12.53
C ASP A 227 2.27 29.46 12.84
N GLY A 228 2.15 30.57 12.08
CA GLY A 228 3.00 31.75 12.23
C GLY A 228 4.41 31.65 11.63
N LYS A 229 4.80 30.48 11.09
CA LYS A 229 6.00 30.33 10.25
C LYS A 229 5.71 30.82 8.83
N THR A 230 6.69 31.51 8.23
CA THR A 230 6.64 31.98 6.85
C THR A 230 7.83 31.45 6.08
N LEU A 231 7.57 30.75 4.97
CA LEU A 231 8.58 30.35 4.00
C LEU A 231 8.41 31.15 2.73
N VAL A 232 9.49 31.75 2.21
CA VAL A 232 9.49 32.44 0.91
C VAL A 232 10.47 31.73 -0.02
N LEU A 233 9.94 31.25 -1.13
CA LEU A 233 10.67 30.53 -2.16
C LEU A 233 10.63 31.32 -3.46
N HIS A 234 11.78 31.54 -4.07
CA HIS A 234 11.86 32.17 -5.40
C HIS A 234 12.20 31.13 -6.46
N GLU A 235 11.55 31.23 -7.62
CA GLU A 235 11.86 30.39 -8.78
C GLU A 235 13.37 30.42 -9.11
N GLY A 236 13.98 29.25 -9.28
CA GLY A 236 15.39 29.12 -9.66
C GLY A 236 16.40 29.44 -8.56
N SER A 237 15.99 29.94 -7.39
CA SER A 237 16.88 30.21 -6.27
C SER A 237 17.02 28.99 -5.35
N GLN A 238 18.26 28.58 -5.07
CA GLN A 238 18.55 27.63 -3.99
C GLN A 238 18.54 28.29 -2.60
N VAL A 239 18.46 29.62 -2.54
CA VAL A 239 18.32 30.35 -1.28
C VAL A 239 16.85 30.68 -1.08
N ILE A 240 16.32 30.22 0.04
CA ILE A 240 14.96 30.51 0.50
C ILE A 240 15.01 31.28 1.81
N GLN A 241 13.87 31.82 2.23
CA GLN A 241 13.73 32.46 3.53
C GLN A 241 12.79 31.65 4.42
N VAL A 242 13.19 31.39 5.66
CA VAL A 242 12.34 30.84 6.72
C VAL A 242 12.30 31.87 7.84
N ASN A 243 11.13 32.46 8.11
CA ASN A 243 10.97 33.56 9.06
C ASN A 243 11.96 34.73 8.82
N GLY A 244 12.26 35.01 7.55
CA GLY A 244 13.21 36.04 7.14
C GLY A 244 14.70 35.63 7.17
N ALA A 245 15.05 34.51 7.81
CA ALA A 245 16.41 33.97 7.79
C ALA A 245 16.68 33.19 6.49
N ARG A 246 17.89 33.31 5.93
CA ARG A 246 18.26 32.64 4.67
C ARG A 246 18.69 31.20 4.91
N HIS A 247 18.14 30.27 4.14
CA HIS A 247 18.53 28.86 4.12
C HIS A 247 18.84 28.41 2.69
N THR A 248 19.81 27.52 2.54
CA THR A 248 20.15 26.93 1.24
C THR A 248 19.52 25.54 1.12
N ILE A 249 18.85 25.31 0.00
CA ILE A 249 18.24 24.02 -0.33
C ILE A 249 18.98 23.31 -1.47
N GLU A 250 18.88 22.00 -1.44
CA GLU A 250 19.60 21.07 -2.32
C GLU A 250 19.16 21.10 -3.79
N ALA A 251 17.98 21.64 -4.08
CA ALA A 251 17.53 21.93 -5.44
C ALA A 251 16.62 23.16 -5.43
N ALA A 252 16.71 23.99 -6.47
CA ALA A 252 15.89 25.20 -6.58
C ALA A 252 14.42 24.87 -6.88
N PRO A 253 13.46 25.70 -6.45
CA PRO A 253 12.08 25.61 -6.88
C PRO A 253 11.96 25.84 -8.39
N GLU A 254 11.08 25.10 -9.04
CA GLU A 254 10.84 25.20 -10.49
C GLU A 254 9.36 25.47 -10.77
N ILE A 255 9.07 26.26 -11.79
CA ILE A 255 7.71 26.45 -12.25
C ILE A 255 7.57 25.80 -13.61
N LYS A 256 6.66 24.84 -13.70
CA LYS A 256 6.33 24.13 -14.95
C LYS A 256 4.84 24.18 -15.17
N GLN A 257 4.44 24.71 -16.32
CA GLN A 257 3.02 24.78 -16.72
C GLN A 257 2.12 25.39 -15.63
N GLY A 258 2.60 26.44 -14.95
CA GLY A 258 1.86 27.11 -13.89
C GLY A 258 1.84 26.40 -12.53
N THR A 259 2.53 25.27 -12.38
CA THR A 259 2.68 24.57 -11.09
C THR A 259 4.08 24.78 -10.53
N THR A 260 4.17 25.20 -9.26
CA THR A 260 5.45 25.29 -8.53
C THR A 260 5.83 23.95 -7.94
N PHE A 261 7.04 23.51 -8.27
CA PHE A 261 7.68 22.30 -7.81
C PHE A 261 8.80 22.64 -6.84
N VAL A 262 8.88 21.88 -5.75
CA VAL A 262 9.87 22.09 -4.69
C VAL A 262 10.49 20.76 -4.25
N PRO A 263 11.72 20.79 -3.69
CA PRO A 263 12.29 19.63 -3.03
C PRO A 263 11.42 19.26 -1.83
N LEU A 264 10.82 18.08 -1.89
CA LEU A 264 9.79 17.68 -0.94
C LEU A 264 10.30 17.66 0.51
N ARG A 265 11.48 17.07 0.72
CA ARG A 265 12.00 16.80 2.07
C ARG A 265 12.16 18.09 2.88
N PHE A 266 12.86 19.06 2.31
CA PHE A 266 13.10 20.32 3.00
C PHE A 266 11.81 21.03 3.38
N ILE A 267 10.84 21.12 2.46
CA ILE A 267 9.58 21.82 2.73
C ILE A 267 8.75 21.08 3.77
N SER A 268 8.65 19.76 3.67
CA SER A 268 7.90 18.96 4.63
C SER A 268 8.45 19.12 6.04
N GLU A 269 9.78 19.09 6.22
CA GLU A 269 10.43 19.27 7.52
C GLU A 269 10.13 20.65 8.14
N GLN A 270 10.15 21.72 7.33
CA GLN A 270 9.82 23.06 7.83
C GLN A 270 8.36 23.18 8.30
N LEU A 271 7.48 22.42 7.66
CA LEU A 271 6.05 22.33 7.98
C LEU A 271 5.75 21.32 9.11
N GLY A 272 6.76 20.69 9.70
CA GLY A 272 6.60 19.73 10.80
C GLY A 272 6.38 18.27 10.35
N ALA A 273 6.37 18.02 9.05
CA ALA A 273 6.13 16.70 8.49
C ALA A 273 7.42 15.90 8.25
N THR A 274 7.30 14.58 8.40
CA THR A 274 8.33 13.59 8.06
C THR A 274 8.10 13.05 6.65
N VAL A 275 9.18 12.65 5.96
CA VAL A 275 9.14 12.15 4.58
C VAL A 275 9.88 10.83 4.46
N GLU A 276 9.17 9.81 4.01
CA GLU A 276 9.71 8.49 3.69
C GLU A 276 9.72 8.26 2.18
N TRP A 277 10.83 7.71 1.69
CA TRP A 277 10.98 7.34 0.28
C TRP A 277 11.14 5.83 0.15
N ASN A 278 10.28 5.20 -0.64
CA ASN A 278 10.44 3.82 -1.07
C ASN A 278 10.91 3.81 -2.54
N GLN A 279 12.16 3.42 -2.73
CA GLN A 279 12.80 3.41 -4.04
C GLN A 279 12.18 2.38 -4.99
N THR A 280 11.84 1.19 -4.50
CA THR A 280 11.28 0.11 -5.32
C THR A 280 9.91 0.49 -5.87
N GLN A 281 9.07 1.07 -5.02
CA GLN A 281 7.70 1.45 -5.36
C GLN A 281 7.60 2.86 -5.96
N GLN A 282 8.73 3.58 -6.05
CA GLN A 282 8.78 4.99 -6.40
C GLN A 282 7.75 5.82 -5.62
N ARG A 283 7.61 5.50 -4.34
CA ARG A 283 6.55 6.01 -3.46
C ARG A 283 7.13 6.94 -2.41
N VAL A 284 6.47 8.06 -2.20
CA VAL A 284 6.74 8.94 -1.09
C VAL A 284 5.56 8.91 -0.11
N THR A 285 5.86 8.81 1.17
CA THR A 285 4.89 8.98 2.25
C THR A 285 5.28 10.18 3.09
N ILE A 286 4.31 11.04 3.40
CA ILE A 286 4.47 12.25 4.22
C ILE A 286 3.56 12.10 5.44
N ARG A 287 4.07 12.44 6.64
CA ARG A 287 3.30 12.37 7.89
C ARG A 287 3.53 13.60 8.77
N ASN A 288 2.47 14.24 9.22
CA ASN A 288 2.50 15.22 10.33
C ASN A 288 2.14 14.52 11.65
#